data_AF-A0A4R4QJF0-F1
#
_entry.id   AF-A0A4R4QJF0-F1
#
_cell.length_a   1.000
_cell.length_b   1.000
_cell.length_c   1.000
_cell.angle_alpha   90.00
_cell.angle_beta   90.00
_cell.angle_gamma   90.00
#
_symmetry.space_group_name_H-M   'P 1'
#
loop_
_entity.id
_entity.type
_entity.pdbx_description
1 polymer ?
#
loop_
_entity_poly.entity_id
_entity_poly.type
_entity_poly.pdbx_seq_one_letter_code
_entity_poly.pdbx_strand_id
1 'polypeptide(L)'
;MTSQPGTPPLFSGRDIAPSPLCGLQPPLPTRLTGILERAGVATVTELVAASDADLLDVRQIGPEGLATIRAVLASQHGQHPLDQIPLEDLHEALQARSFNVLKRAGFHTAEEVASVTNAVLLELPNVGPLTVQLIREATFHALAARHTAGRVMHQPGERARESIAIIAELAMCALERGDAVIHEQAQGLLQTLAPGFPQPDATRRPRGLPEYLRGRRHAPPPPLHLVRAGPRPAPP
;
A
#
# COMPACT_ATOMS: atom_id res chain seq x y z
N MET A 1 -36.60 20.94 23.93
CA MET A 1 -35.25 20.57 24.39
C MET A 1 -34.54 19.89 23.23
N THR A 2 -33.36 20.39 22.91
CA THR A 2 -32.62 20.29 21.64
C THR A 2 -32.00 18.92 21.42
N SER A 3 -32.50 18.16 20.45
CA SER A 3 -31.83 16.96 19.93
C SER A 3 -30.72 17.38 18.97
N GLN A 4 -29.47 17.09 19.32
CA GLN A 4 -28.32 17.27 18.44
C GLN A 4 -28.34 16.26 17.27
N PRO A 5 -27.93 16.65 16.06
CA PRO A 5 -27.74 15.74 14.94
C PRO A 5 -26.46 14.90 15.15
N GLY A 6 -26.59 13.58 15.00
CA GLY A 6 -25.48 12.64 15.08
C GLY A 6 -24.45 12.88 13.97
N THR A 7 -23.19 13.00 14.37
CA THR A 7 -22.02 13.09 13.50
C THR A 7 -21.91 11.81 12.65
N PRO A 8 -21.88 11.89 11.31
CA PRO A 8 -21.61 10.71 10.48
C PRO A 8 -20.15 10.28 10.60
N PRO A 9 -19.83 8.97 10.45
CA PRO A 9 -18.45 8.52 10.43
C PRO A 9 -17.73 9.11 9.22
N LEU A 10 -16.63 9.81 9.51
CA LEU A 10 -15.60 10.16 8.55
C LEU A 10 -14.93 8.86 8.09
N PHE A 11 -14.33 8.86 6.90
CA PHE A 11 -13.57 7.75 6.28
C PHE A 11 -14.39 6.78 5.42
N SER A 12 -14.79 7.26 4.24
CA SER A 12 -14.87 6.43 3.04
C SER A 12 -13.79 6.90 2.06
N GLY A 13 -12.71 6.14 1.94
CA GLY A 13 -11.62 6.48 1.05
C GLY A 13 -10.51 5.42 1.01
N ARG A 14 -10.59 4.56 -0.02
CA ARG A 14 -9.60 3.56 -0.50
C ARG A 14 -9.58 2.21 0.24
N ASP A 15 -10.18 1.21 -0.43
CA ASP A 15 -10.04 -0.22 -0.17
C ASP A 15 -8.61 -0.69 -0.41
N ILE A 16 -7.71 -0.42 0.53
CA ILE A 16 -6.61 -1.33 0.81
C ILE A 16 -7.23 -2.35 1.76
N ALA A 17 -7.37 -3.61 1.35
CA ALA A 17 -7.96 -4.65 2.20
C ALA A 17 -7.27 -4.60 3.57
N PRO A 18 -7.98 -4.22 4.63
CA PRO A 18 -7.34 -3.90 5.89
C PRO A 18 -6.69 -5.17 6.43
N SER A 19 -5.38 -5.10 6.70
CA SER A 19 -4.69 -6.22 7.33
C SER A 19 -5.25 -6.41 8.74
N PRO A 20 -5.80 -7.61 9.05
CA PRO A 20 -6.32 -7.88 10.38
C PRO A 20 -5.20 -7.82 11.42
N LEU A 21 -5.53 -7.48 12.66
CA LEU A 21 -4.56 -7.45 13.78
C LEU A 21 -3.80 -8.78 13.97
N CYS A 22 -4.37 -9.88 13.48
CA CYS A 22 -3.74 -11.21 13.44
C CYS A 22 -2.47 -11.29 12.58
N GLY A 23 -2.24 -10.31 11.69
CA GLY A 23 -1.05 -10.22 10.84
C GLY A 23 0.18 -9.60 11.52
N LEU A 24 0.05 -9.10 12.75
CA LEU A 24 1.17 -8.49 13.48
C LEU A 24 2.22 -9.54 13.87
N GLN A 25 3.48 -9.26 13.56
CA GLN A 25 4.68 -9.97 14.00
C GLN A 25 5.65 -8.99 14.69
N PRO A 26 5.97 -9.21 15.99
CA PRO A 26 5.43 -10.27 16.86
C PRO A 26 3.93 -10.07 17.15
N PRO A 27 3.16 -11.15 17.40
CA PRO A 27 1.73 -11.04 17.68
C PRO A 27 1.48 -10.35 19.01
N LEU A 28 0.40 -9.55 19.06
CA LEU A 28 -0.06 -8.94 20.29
C LEU A 28 -0.56 -10.02 21.27
N PRO A 29 -0.43 -9.80 22.60
CA PRO A 29 -1.08 -10.63 23.60
C PRO A 29 -2.58 -10.75 23.35
N THR A 30 -3.14 -11.96 23.45
CA THR A 30 -4.56 -12.25 23.18
C THR A 30 -5.53 -11.38 23.98
N ARG A 31 -5.12 -10.96 25.18
CA ARG A 31 -5.90 -10.04 26.01
C ARG A 31 -6.04 -8.66 25.36
N LEU A 32 -4.96 -8.13 24.79
CA LEU A 32 -4.96 -6.81 24.15
C LEU A 32 -5.72 -6.84 22.83
N THR A 33 -5.56 -7.89 22.02
CA THR A 33 -6.34 -8.04 20.78
C THR A 33 -7.85 -8.05 21.06
N GLY A 34 -8.31 -8.85 22.02
CA GLY A 34 -9.73 -8.89 22.38
C GLY A 34 -10.27 -7.62 23.05
N ILE A 35 -9.41 -6.77 23.64
CA ILE A 35 -9.81 -5.44 24.12
C ILE A 35 -9.99 -4.49 22.93
N LEU A 36 -9.02 -4.46 22.02
CA LEU A 36 -9.05 -3.62 20.81
C LEU A 36 -10.24 -3.96 19.90
N GLU A 37 -10.50 -5.24 19.67
CA GLU A 37 -11.65 -5.70 18.88
C GLU A 37 -12.99 -5.24 19.49
N ARG A 38 -13.12 -5.28 20.83
CA ARG A 38 -14.33 -4.78 21.52
C ARG A 38 -14.43 -3.26 21.53
N ALA A 39 -13.31 -2.56 21.39
CA ALA A 39 -13.26 -1.12 21.18
C ALA A 39 -13.53 -0.73 19.71
N GLY A 40 -13.71 -1.70 18.81
CA GLY A 40 -13.94 -1.46 17.39
C GLY A 40 -12.67 -1.24 16.57
N VAL A 41 -11.48 -1.48 17.15
CA VAL A 41 -10.20 -1.43 16.44
C VAL A 41 -9.88 -2.85 15.96
N ALA A 42 -10.17 -3.13 14.71
CA ALA A 42 -10.01 -4.47 14.12
C ALA A 42 -8.79 -4.59 13.21
N THR A 43 -8.18 -3.46 12.84
CA THR A 43 -7.17 -3.38 11.79
C THR A 43 -5.90 -2.70 12.28
N VAL A 44 -4.76 -3.06 11.67
CA VAL A 44 -3.46 -2.44 12.01
C VAL A 44 -3.46 -0.95 11.67
N THR A 45 -4.12 -0.58 10.58
CA THR A 45 -4.20 0.82 10.12
C THR A 45 -4.97 1.69 11.11
N GLU A 46 -6.09 1.20 11.63
CA GLU A 46 -6.84 1.88 12.71
C GLU A 46 -5.99 2.03 13.97
N LEU A 47 -5.24 0.98 14.33
CA LEU A 47 -4.38 0.99 15.52
C LEU A 47 -3.22 2.00 15.39
N VAL A 48 -2.67 2.19 14.19
CA VAL A 48 -1.62 3.19 13.92
C VAL A 48 -2.20 4.60 13.88
N ALA A 49 -3.42 4.76 13.35
CA ALA A 49 -4.11 6.05 13.29
C ALA A 49 -4.57 6.53 14.69
N ALA A 50 -4.80 5.62 15.62
CA ALA A 50 -5.23 5.94 16.98
C ALA A 50 -4.14 6.67 17.79
N SER A 51 -4.53 7.77 18.45
CA SER A 51 -3.64 8.49 19.34
C SER A 51 -3.41 7.73 20.64
N ASP A 52 -2.30 8.03 21.34
CA ASP A 52 -2.04 7.42 22.66
C ASP A 52 -3.15 7.73 23.67
N ALA A 53 -3.77 8.92 23.58
CA ALA A 53 -4.87 9.31 24.44
C ALA A 53 -6.12 8.47 24.18
N ASP A 54 -6.46 8.23 22.91
CA ASP A 54 -7.61 7.40 22.52
C ASP A 54 -7.41 5.95 22.98
N LEU A 55 -6.18 5.44 22.86
CA LEU A 55 -5.84 4.09 23.32
C LEU A 55 -5.89 3.94 24.84
N LEU A 56 -5.53 4.98 25.60
CA LEU A 56 -5.64 4.99 27.07
C LEU A 56 -7.08 5.14 27.56
N ASP A 57 -7.97 5.73 26.75
CA ASP A 57 -9.39 5.84 27.07
C ASP A 57 -10.13 4.49 26.93
N VAL A 58 -9.56 3.55 26.17
CA VAL A 58 -10.08 2.18 26.08
C VAL A 58 -9.96 1.49 27.43
N ARG A 59 -11.11 1.15 28.01
CA ARG A 59 -11.22 0.48 29.31
C ARG A 59 -10.32 -0.77 29.34
N GLN A 60 -9.42 -0.82 30.33
CA GLN A 60 -8.44 -1.90 30.58
C GLN A 60 -7.14 -1.84 29.76
N ILE A 61 -6.90 -0.79 28.98
CA ILE A 61 -5.57 -0.49 28.43
C ILE A 61 -4.85 0.45 29.40
N GLY A 62 -3.91 -0.12 30.17
CA GLY A 62 -2.99 0.66 31.00
C GLY A 62 -1.74 1.11 30.22
N PRO A 63 -0.86 1.90 30.86
CA PRO A 63 0.38 2.37 30.24
C PRO A 63 1.29 1.21 29.79
N GLU A 64 1.31 0.08 30.52
CA GLU A 64 2.05 -1.13 30.12
C GLU A 64 1.48 -1.77 28.85
N GLY A 65 0.16 -1.78 28.71
CA GLY A 65 -0.52 -2.27 27.51
C GLY A 65 -0.19 -1.40 26.30
N LEU A 66 -0.23 -0.08 26.48
CA LEU A 66 0.16 0.89 25.44
C LEU A 66 1.63 0.72 25.04
N ALA A 67 2.54 0.58 26.01
CA ALA A 67 3.96 0.34 25.74
C ALA A 67 4.18 -0.95 24.94
N THR A 68 3.43 -2.01 25.26
CA THR A 68 3.47 -3.28 24.52
C THR A 68 2.98 -3.10 23.08
N ILE A 69 1.84 -2.41 22.89
CA ILE A 69 1.29 -2.13 21.55
C ILE A 69 2.29 -1.33 20.72
N ARG A 70 2.88 -0.27 21.29
CA ARG A 70 3.88 0.57 20.60
C ARG A 70 5.16 -0.21 20.30
N ALA A 71 5.62 -1.09 21.19
CA ALA A 71 6.78 -1.95 20.94
C ALA A 71 6.53 -2.93 19.79
N VAL A 72 5.33 -3.54 19.71
CA VAL A 72 4.95 -4.43 18.62
C VAL A 72 4.83 -3.66 17.30
N LEU A 73 4.18 -2.49 17.31
CA LEU A 73 4.09 -1.62 16.13
C LEU A 73 5.46 -1.12 15.68
N ALA A 74 6.37 -0.76 16.58
CA ALA A 74 7.73 -0.36 16.23
C ALA A 74 8.51 -1.53 15.60
N SER A 75 8.32 -2.75 16.14
CA SER A 75 8.93 -3.97 15.58
C SER A 75 8.39 -4.29 14.18
N GLN A 76 7.10 -4.05 13.94
CA GLN A 76 6.44 -4.19 12.65
C GLN A 76 6.90 -3.15 11.62
N HIS A 77 6.98 -1.88 12.01
CA HIS A 77 7.48 -0.81 11.12
C HIS A 77 8.98 -0.96 10.84
N GLY A 78 9.75 -1.59 11.73
CA GLY A 78 11.12 -2.04 11.47
C GLY A 78 11.23 -3.23 10.50
N GLN A 79 10.11 -3.88 10.15
CA GLN A 79 10.04 -5.09 9.34
C GLN A 79 9.30 -4.91 8.00
N HIS A 80 9.24 -3.69 7.45
CA HIS A 80 9.02 -3.51 6.01
C HIS A 80 10.38 -3.30 5.28
N PRO A 81 11.20 -4.35 5.08
CA PRO A 81 12.47 -4.26 4.36
C PRO A 81 12.31 -3.92 2.87
N LEU A 82 11.08 -3.70 2.39
CA LEU A 82 10.77 -3.33 1.02
C LEU A 82 10.41 -1.85 0.84
N ASP A 83 10.38 -1.04 1.90
CA ASP A 83 9.97 0.38 1.85
C ASP A 83 11.00 1.38 2.38
N GLN A 84 12.11 0.91 2.97
CA GLN A 84 13.21 1.77 3.42
C GLN A 84 14.30 1.87 2.37
N ILE A 85 14.82 3.07 2.10
CA ILE A 85 15.92 3.25 1.14
C ILE A 85 17.19 3.02 1.95
N PRO A 86 17.99 1.97 1.66
CA PRO A 86 19.23 1.76 2.38
C PRO A 86 20.12 2.99 2.20
N LEU A 87 20.80 3.39 3.26
CA LEU A 87 21.66 4.57 3.22
C LEU A 87 22.74 4.45 2.12
N GLU A 88 23.14 3.21 1.79
CA GLU A 88 24.04 2.87 0.70
C GLU A 88 23.60 3.45 -0.65
N ASP A 89 22.31 3.54 -0.94
CA ASP A 89 21.79 4.11 -2.19
C ASP A 89 22.01 5.64 -2.25
N LEU A 90 22.18 6.29 -1.09
CA LEU A 90 22.51 7.72 -1.01
C LEU A 90 24.00 7.98 -1.17
N HIS A 91 24.84 6.94 -1.19
CA HIS A 91 26.30 7.10 -1.26
C HIS A 91 26.75 7.78 -2.57
N GLU A 92 26.05 7.58 -3.68
CA GLU A 92 26.38 8.26 -4.94
C GLU A 92 26.04 9.75 -4.91
N ALA A 93 24.97 10.12 -4.20
CA ALA A 93 24.52 11.52 -4.09
C ALA A 93 25.25 12.30 -2.97
N LEU A 94 25.75 11.59 -1.95
CA LEU A 94 26.47 12.18 -0.82
C LEU A 94 27.98 12.10 -1.02
N GLN A 95 28.70 13.14 -0.58
CA GLN A 95 30.14 13.04 -0.45
C GLN A 95 30.51 11.94 0.57
N ALA A 96 31.56 11.16 0.29
CA ALA A 96 32.00 10.03 1.13
C ALA A 96 32.18 10.41 2.60
N ARG A 97 32.57 11.65 2.90
CA ARG A 97 32.70 12.16 4.27
C ARG A 97 31.34 12.22 4.99
N SER A 98 30.32 12.81 4.35
CA SER A 98 28.98 12.95 4.92
C SER A 98 28.32 11.59 5.13
N PHE A 99 28.44 10.69 4.15
CA PHE A 99 27.96 9.32 4.24
C PHE A 99 28.58 8.57 5.43
N ASN A 100 29.91 8.64 5.59
CA ASN A 100 30.60 7.98 6.69
C ASN A 100 30.23 8.54 8.07
N VAL A 101 29.94 9.84 8.17
CA VAL A 101 29.45 10.44 9.42
C VAL A 101 28.07 9.90 9.77
N LEU A 102 27.14 9.86 8.81
CA LEU A 102 25.80 9.30 9.02
C LEU A 102 25.86 7.82 9.43
N LYS A 103 26.67 7.03 8.74
CA LYS A 103 26.86 5.60 9.06
C LYS A 103 27.44 5.39 10.46
N ARG A 104 28.39 6.24 10.89
CA ARG A 104 28.97 6.19 12.24
C ARG A 104 28.02 6.67 13.32
N ALA A 105 27.09 7.57 12.98
CA ALA A 105 26.03 8.02 13.86
C ALA A 105 24.92 6.97 14.05
N GLY A 106 24.99 5.84 13.33
CA GLY A 106 24.04 4.74 13.45
C GLY A 106 22.81 4.86 12.54
N PHE A 107 22.85 5.74 11.53
CA PHE A 107 21.81 5.79 10.52
C PHE A 107 22.02 4.68 9.49
N HIS A 108 20.95 3.98 9.16
CA HIS A 108 20.93 2.87 8.23
C HIS A 108 20.03 3.11 7.02
N THR A 109 19.10 4.07 7.12
CA THR A 109 18.12 4.33 6.06
C THR A 109 17.91 5.81 5.80
N ALA A 110 17.43 6.14 4.59
CA ALA A 110 17.13 7.51 4.21
C ALA A 110 15.97 8.10 5.04
N GLU A 111 15.01 7.25 5.41
CA GLU A 111 13.84 7.62 6.19
C GLU A 111 14.22 8.02 7.62
N GLU A 112 15.16 7.30 8.24
CA GLU A 112 15.71 7.67 9.54
C GLU A 112 16.34 9.07 9.46
N VAL A 113 17.19 9.32 8.46
CA VAL A 113 17.82 10.63 8.27
C VAL A 113 16.78 11.72 7.99
N ALA A 114 15.73 11.41 7.24
CA ALA A 114 14.62 12.33 6.98
C ALA A 114 13.84 12.69 8.24
N SER A 115 13.65 11.73 9.16
CA SER A 115 12.88 11.89 10.40
C SER A 115 13.58 12.76 11.46
N VAL A 116 14.91 12.79 11.43
CA VAL A 116 15.74 13.58 12.36
C VAL A 116 15.65 15.06 12.01
N THR A 117 15.79 15.96 13.01
CA THR A 117 15.77 17.42 12.78
C THR A 117 17.13 17.96 12.37
N ASN A 118 17.16 19.17 11.77
CA ASN A 118 18.43 19.81 11.37
C ASN A 118 19.35 20.08 12.58
N ALA A 119 18.80 20.34 13.76
CA ALA A 119 19.57 20.57 14.98
C ALA A 119 20.41 19.34 15.34
N VAL A 120 19.78 18.16 15.36
CA VAL A 120 20.46 16.89 15.66
C VAL A 120 21.52 16.56 14.60
N LEU A 121 21.28 16.88 13.33
CA LEU A 121 22.30 16.70 12.28
C LEU A 121 23.52 17.63 12.47
N LEU A 122 23.31 18.85 12.99
CA LEU A 122 24.40 19.79 13.29
C LEU A 122 25.21 19.40 14.54
N GLU A 123 24.65 18.59 15.43
CA GLU A 123 25.38 18.04 16.58
C GLU A 123 26.40 16.97 16.17
N LEU A 124 26.29 16.42 14.95
CA LEU A 124 27.22 15.43 14.44
C LEU A 124 28.60 16.03 14.14
N PRO A 125 29.69 15.32 14.47
CA PRO A 125 31.03 15.85 14.29
C PRO A 125 31.37 16.06 12.81
N ASN A 126 31.87 17.26 12.49
CA ASN A 126 32.21 17.68 11.12
C ASN A 126 31.02 17.83 10.17
N VAL A 127 29.81 18.02 10.68
CA VAL A 127 28.62 18.36 9.88
C VAL A 127 28.34 19.84 10.03
N GLY A 128 28.55 20.60 8.94
CA GLY A 128 28.20 22.02 8.88
C GLY A 128 26.81 22.25 8.27
N PRO A 129 26.28 23.49 8.30
CA PRO A 129 24.98 23.82 7.72
C PRO A 129 24.89 23.49 6.22
N LEU A 130 25.97 23.71 5.47
CA LEU A 130 26.06 23.33 4.05
C LEU A 130 25.94 21.81 3.86
N THR A 131 26.58 21.04 4.75
CA THR A 131 26.52 19.58 4.73
C THR A 131 25.12 19.07 5.06
N VAL A 132 24.45 19.69 6.04
CA VAL A 132 23.05 19.37 6.36
C VAL A 132 22.15 19.62 5.16
N GLN A 133 22.31 20.75 4.47
CA GLN A 133 21.54 21.05 3.27
C GLN A 133 21.74 19.98 2.19
N LEU A 134 22.99 19.61 1.90
CA LEU A 134 23.29 18.53 0.95
C LEU A 134 22.66 17.20 1.36
N ILE A 135 22.70 16.84 2.65
CA ILE A 135 22.06 15.63 3.17
C ILE A 135 20.56 15.67 2.94
N ARG A 136 19.91 16.82 3.19
CA ARG A 136 18.47 16.99 2.97
C ARG A 136 18.09 16.88 1.51
N GLU A 137 18.83 17.54 0.63
CA GLU A 137 18.59 17.48 -0.81
C GLU A 137 18.73 16.05 -1.32
N ALA A 138 19.82 15.36 -0.98
CA ALA A 138 20.04 13.96 -1.37
C ALA A 138 18.94 13.03 -0.84
N THR A 139 18.57 13.17 0.44
CA THR A 139 17.52 12.35 1.06
C THR A 139 16.15 12.61 0.42
N PHE A 140 15.82 13.88 0.17
CA PHE A 140 14.58 14.26 -0.50
C PHE A 140 14.54 13.69 -1.92
N HIS A 141 15.62 13.80 -2.69
CA HIS A 141 15.70 13.24 -4.03
C HIS A 141 15.56 11.73 -4.04
N ALA A 142 16.20 11.01 -3.11
CA ALA A 142 16.08 9.56 -3.01
C ALA A 142 14.63 9.13 -2.71
N LEU A 143 14.00 9.76 -1.72
CA LEU A 143 12.60 9.50 -1.36
C LEU A 143 11.64 9.87 -2.50
N ALA A 144 11.85 11.00 -3.16
CA ALA A 144 11.05 11.44 -4.30
C ALA A 144 11.20 10.48 -5.50
N ALA A 145 12.43 10.06 -5.81
CA ALA A 145 12.73 9.11 -6.88
C ALA A 145 12.02 7.78 -6.62
N ARG A 146 12.01 7.30 -5.37
CA ARG A 146 11.25 6.10 -4.99
C ARG A 146 9.74 6.31 -5.07
N HIS A 147 9.20 7.44 -4.62
CA HIS A 147 7.77 7.75 -4.78
C HIS A 147 7.36 7.79 -6.26
N THR A 148 8.25 8.23 -7.14
CA THR A 148 8.02 8.17 -8.59
C THR A 148 8.19 6.75 -9.14
N ALA A 149 9.20 5.99 -8.72
CA ALA A 149 9.46 4.61 -9.17
C ALA A 149 8.39 3.62 -8.67
N GLY A 150 7.92 3.77 -7.43
CA GLY A 150 6.77 3.04 -6.90
C GLY A 150 5.45 3.41 -7.58
N ARG A 151 5.37 4.59 -8.22
CA ARG A 151 4.27 4.95 -9.12
C ARG A 151 4.40 4.38 -10.54
N VAL A 152 5.56 3.82 -10.93
CA VAL A 152 5.86 3.38 -12.30
C VAL A 152 5.38 1.93 -12.59
N MET A 153 4.90 1.17 -11.60
CA MET A 153 4.39 -0.19 -11.84
C MET A 153 2.96 -0.30 -12.38
N HIS A 154 2.32 0.82 -12.73
CA HIS A 154 1.27 0.76 -13.72
C HIS A 154 1.67 1.68 -14.86
N GLN A 155 1.97 1.10 -16.01
CA GLN A 155 2.13 1.90 -17.23
C GLN A 155 0.91 2.82 -17.34
N PRO A 156 1.04 4.06 -17.83
CA PRO A 156 -0.10 4.97 -17.96
C PRO A 156 -1.26 4.32 -18.75
N GLY A 157 -0.97 3.39 -19.67
CA GLY A 157 -1.97 2.58 -20.34
C GLY A 157 -2.64 1.49 -19.47
N GLU A 158 -1.96 0.96 -18.46
CA GLU A 158 -2.49 -0.07 -17.56
C GLU A 158 -3.45 0.51 -16.53
N ARG A 159 -3.14 1.65 -15.91
CA ARG A 159 -4.12 2.37 -15.06
C ARG A 159 -5.33 2.84 -15.84
N ALA A 160 -5.12 3.33 -17.06
CA ALA A 160 -6.21 3.71 -17.94
C ALA A 160 -7.09 2.48 -18.24
N ARG A 161 -6.50 1.33 -18.58
CA ARG A 161 -7.21 0.06 -18.80
C ARG A 161 -7.97 -0.42 -17.56
N GLU A 162 -7.35 -0.34 -16.39
CA GLU A 162 -7.99 -0.73 -15.13
C GLU A 162 -9.15 0.20 -14.78
N SER A 163 -8.97 1.51 -14.93
CA SER A 163 -10.04 2.50 -14.75
C SER A 163 -11.18 2.26 -15.75
N ILE A 164 -10.86 2.01 -17.02
CA ILE A 164 -11.84 1.66 -18.06
C ILE A 164 -12.59 0.36 -17.68
N ALA A 165 -11.89 -0.66 -17.18
CA ALA A 165 -12.50 -1.92 -16.78
C ALA A 165 -13.47 -1.74 -15.61
N ILE A 166 -13.08 -0.98 -14.58
CA ILE A 166 -13.94 -0.68 -13.42
C ILE A 166 -15.18 0.12 -13.85
N ILE A 167 -15.01 1.13 -14.71
CA ILE A 167 -16.15 1.93 -15.20
C ILE A 167 -17.08 1.07 -16.09
N ALA A 168 -16.53 0.14 -16.88
CA ALA A 168 -17.32 -0.81 -17.66
C ALA A 168 -18.12 -1.78 -16.77
N GLU A 169 -17.52 -2.29 -15.70
CA GLU A 169 -18.22 -3.11 -14.71
C GLU A 169 -19.34 -2.32 -14.01
N LEU A 170 -19.08 -1.07 -13.60
CA LEU A 170 -20.08 -0.19 -13.02
C LEU A 170 -21.26 0.04 -13.98
N ALA A 171 -20.98 0.29 -15.27
CA ALA A 171 -22.00 0.49 -16.29
C ALA A 171 -22.89 -0.75 -16.45
N MET A 172 -22.31 -1.96 -16.43
CA MET A 172 -23.07 -3.21 -16.50
C MET A 172 -23.90 -3.46 -15.24
N CYS A 173 -23.32 -3.27 -14.05
CA CYS A 173 -24.05 -3.42 -12.79
C CYS A 173 -25.22 -2.43 -12.66
N ALA A 174 -25.04 -1.18 -13.12
CA ALA A 174 -26.11 -0.18 -13.14
C ALA A 174 -27.25 -0.57 -14.09
N LEU A 175 -26.92 -1.15 -15.26
CA LEU A 175 -27.92 -1.64 -16.20
C LEU A 175 -28.73 -2.81 -15.62
N GLU A 176 -28.07 -3.76 -14.95
CA GLU A 176 -28.73 -4.91 -14.32
C GLU A 176 -29.68 -4.50 -13.18
N ARG A 177 -29.35 -3.41 -12.48
CA ARG A 177 -30.16 -2.86 -11.38
C ARG A 177 -31.26 -1.91 -11.85
N GLY A 178 -31.25 -1.49 -13.12
CA GLY A 178 -32.20 -0.51 -13.67
C GLY A 178 -31.85 0.94 -13.33
N ASP A 179 -30.63 1.22 -12.88
CA ASP A 179 -30.15 2.56 -12.51
C ASP A 179 -29.69 3.34 -13.74
N ALA A 180 -30.66 3.88 -14.49
CA ALA A 180 -30.42 4.54 -15.77
C ALA A 180 -29.42 5.72 -15.70
N VAL A 181 -29.47 6.52 -14.63
CA VAL A 181 -28.59 7.69 -14.45
C VAL A 181 -27.12 7.29 -14.27
N ILE A 182 -26.85 6.28 -13.44
CA ILE A 182 -25.49 5.79 -13.19
C ILE A 182 -24.95 5.10 -14.45
N HIS A 183 -25.81 4.36 -15.16
CA HIS A 183 -25.44 3.75 -16.43
C HIS A 183 -25.04 4.79 -17.48
N GLU A 184 -25.84 5.84 -17.66
CA GLU A 184 -25.56 6.92 -18.63
C GLU A 184 -24.26 7.67 -18.27
N GLN A 185 -24.07 7.99 -16.99
CA GLN A 185 -22.84 8.66 -16.52
C GLN A 185 -21.59 7.79 -16.74
N ALA A 186 -21.66 6.49 -16.41
CA ALA A 186 -20.55 5.56 -16.64
C ALA A 186 -20.25 5.40 -18.14
N GLN A 187 -21.27 5.35 -19.00
CA GLN A 187 -21.07 5.32 -20.46
C GLN A 187 -20.42 6.59 -20.98
N GLY A 188 -20.83 7.77 -20.52
CA GLY A 188 -20.20 9.05 -20.91
C GLY A 188 -18.72 9.10 -20.55
N LEU A 189 -18.35 8.58 -19.37
CA LEU A 189 -16.96 8.46 -18.96
C LEU A 189 -16.17 7.46 -19.84
N LEU A 190 -16.75 6.31 -20.19
CA LEU A 190 -16.11 5.36 -21.11
C LEU A 190 -15.87 5.94 -22.49
N GLN A 191 -16.82 6.71 -23.04
CA GLN A 191 -16.65 7.37 -24.34
C GLN A 191 -15.53 8.42 -24.31
N THR A 192 -15.38 9.13 -23.19
CA THR A 192 -14.32 10.13 -23.01
C THR A 192 -12.94 9.48 -22.86
N LEU A 193 -12.86 8.35 -22.15
CA LEU A 193 -11.59 7.68 -21.83
C LEU A 193 -11.16 6.66 -22.90
N ALA A 194 -12.09 6.11 -23.67
CA ALA A 194 -11.84 5.09 -24.69
C ALA A 194 -12.80 5.27 -25.89
N PRO A 195 -12.52 6.23 -26.80
CA PRO A 195 -13.33 6.45 -27.99
C PRO A 195 -13.29 5.19 -28.87
N GLY A 196 -14.43 4.49 -28.96
CA GLY A 196 -14.56 3.20 -29.67
C GLY A 196 -14.98 2.01 -28.81
N PHE A 197 -15.20 2.18 -27.50
CA PHE A 197 -15.78 1.13 -26.65
C PHE A 197 -17.22 0.81 -27.12
N PRO A 198 -17.54 -0.49 -27.38
CA PRO A 198 -18.83 -0.85 -27.95
C PRO A 198 -19.96 -0.54 -26.97
N GLN A 199 -20.96 0.19 -27.44
CA GLN A 199 -22.18 0.45 -26.68
C GLN A 199 -22.94 -0.89 -26.54
N PRO A 200 -23.26 -1.35 -25.31
CA PRO A 200 -24.06 -2.55 -25.14
C PRO A 200 -25.44 -2.30 -25.72
N ASP A 201 -25.78 -3.07 -26.75
CA ASP A 201 -27.10 -3.05 -27.38
C ASP A 201 -28.16 -3.36 -26.31
N ALA A 202 -29.04 -2.41 -26.00
CA ALA A 202 -30.03 -2.51 -24.92
C ALA A 202 -31.02 -3.68 -25.08
N THR A 203 -30.98 -4.36 -26.23
CA THR A 203 -31.82 -5.52 -26.58
C THR A 203 -31.17 -6.87 -26.30
N ARG A 204 -29.88 -6.93 -25.95
CA ARG A 204 -29.17 -8.18 -25.63
C ARG A 204 -28.75 -8.22 -24.16
N ARG A 205 -29.36 -9.12 -23.38
CA ARG A 205 -28.83 -9.50 -22.05
C ARG A 205 -27.36 -9.95 -22.19
N PRO A 206 -26.41 -9.38 -21.45
CA PRO A 206 -25.01 -9.75 -21.57
C PRO A 206 -24.79 -11.16 -21.00
N ARG A 207 -24.45 -12.13 -21.87
CA ARG A 207 -23.86 -13.40 -21.43
C ARG A 207 -22.35 -13.19 -21.25
N GLY A 208 -21.98 -12.63 -20.11
CA GLY A 208 -20.60 -12.56 -19.63
C GLY A 208 -19.70 -11.51 -20.28
N LEU A 209 -18.65 -11.13 -19.54
CA LEU A 209 -17.59 -10.20 -19.96
C LEU A 209 -16.94 -10.65 -21.30
N PRO A 210 -16.60 -9.70 -22.20
CA PRO A 210 -15.86 -9.98 -23.43
C PRO A 210 -14.53 -10.71 -23.17
N GLU A 211 -14.17 -11.67 -24.01
CA GLU A 211 -12.97 -12.52 -23.84
C GLU A 211 -11.66 -11.73 -23.73
N TYR A 212 -11.57 -10.55 -24.36
CA TYR A 212 -10.37 -9.72 -24.30
C TYR A 212 -10.17 -8.98 -22.96
N LEU A 213 -11.17 -8.99 -22.07
CA LEU A 213 -11.09 -8.48 -20.70
C LEU A 213 -10.89 -9.59 -19.65
N ARG A 214 -10.92 -10.87 -20.05
CA ARG A 214 -10.47 -11.98 -19.17
C ARG A 214 -8.94 -12.02 -19.16
N GLY A 215 -8.34 -11.20 -18.30
CA GLY A 215 -6.96 -11.38 -17.88
C GLY A 215 -6.71 -12.83 -17.46
N ARG A 216 -5.59 -13.41 -17.90
CA ARG A 216 -5.16 -14.80 -17.73
C ARG A 216 -5.59 -15.41 -16.39
N ARG A 217 -6.71 -16.14 -16.38
CA ARG A 217 -6.86 -17.24 -15.43
C ARG A 217 -5.92 -18.34 -15.91
N HIS A 218 -5.00 -18.75 -15.06
CA HIS A 218 -4.15 -19.92 -15.25
C HIS A 218 -4.92 -21.01 -15.99
N ALA A 219 -4.48 -21.33 -17.21
CA ALA A 219 -4.88 -22.56 -17.85
C ALA A 219 -4.46 -23.71 -16.90
N PRO A 220 -5.36 -24.65 -16.58
CA PRO A 220 -4.93 -25.86 -15.87
C PRO A 220 -3.84 -26.55 -16.70
N PRO A 221 -2.78 -27.10 -16.07
CA PRO A 221 -1.75 -27.80 -16.81
C PRO A 221 -2.36 -28.97 -17.58
N PRO A 222 -1.87 -29.28 -18.79
CA PRO A 222 -2.38 -30.40 -19.57
C PRO A 222 -2.18 -31.72 -18.79
N PRO A 223 -3.11 -32.68 -18.91
CA PRO A 223 -2.98 -33.96 -18.24
C PRO A 223 -1.72 -34.68 -18.71
N LEU A 224 -0.91 -35.15 -17.75
CA LEU A 224 0.29 -35.95 -17.98
C LEU A 224 -0.09 -37.33 -18.53
N HIS A 225 -0.32 -37.43 -19.84
CA HIS A 225 -0.32 -38.69 -20.55
C HIS A 225 0.57 -38.63 -21.79
N LEU A 226 1.44 -39.64 -21.90
CA LEU A 226 2.38 -39.96 -22.97
C LEU A 226 3.67 -39.13 -23.05
N VAL A 227 4.59 -39.38 -22.10
CA VAL A 227 6.02 -39.39 -22.46
C VAL A 227 6.29 -40.68 -23.22
N ARG A 228 6.41 -40.54 -24.54
CA ARG A 228 6.81 -41.59 -25.47
C ARG A 228 8.29 -41.93 -25.17
N ALA A 229 8.54 -43.15 -24.72
CA ALA A 229 9.89 -43.67 -24.53
C ALA A 229 10.65 -43.69 -25.87
N GLY A 230 11.71 -42.88 -25.96
CA GLY A 230 12.74 -43.03 -27.00
C GLY A 230 13.77 -44.09 -26.60
N PRO A 231 14.36 -44.83 -27.56
CA PRO A 231 15.23 -45.96 -27.25
C PRO A 231 16.57 -45.53 -26.64
N ARG A 232 16.99 -46.24 -25.60
CA ARG A 232 18.32 -46.11 -24.96
C ARG A 232 19.42 -46.57 -25.93
N PRO A 233 20.52 -45.81 -26.10
CA PRO A 233 21.74 -46.34 -26.70
C PRO A 233 22.48 -47.26 -25.72
N ALA A 234 22.96 -48.40 -26.22
CA ALA A 234 23.76 -49.37 -25.48
C ALA A 234 25.21 -48.84 -25.27
N PRO A 235 25.83 -49.09 -24.11
CA PRO A 235 27.23 -48.73 -23.88
C PRO A 235 28.20 -49.79 -24.45
N PRO A 236 29.45 -49.39 -24.79
CA PRO A 236 30.52 -50.32 -25.17
C PRO A 236 31.06 -51.13 -23.98
#